data_AF-A0A7J5V541-F1
#
_entry.id   AF-A0A7J5V541-F1
#
_cell.length_a   1.000
_cell.length_b   1.000
_cell.length_c   1.000
_cell.angle_alpha   90.00
_cell.angle_beta   90.00
_cell.angle_gamma   90.00
#
_symmetry.space_group_name_H-M   'P 1'
#
loop_
_entity.id
_entity.type
_entity.pdbx_description
1 polymer ?
#
loop_
_entity_poly.entity_id
_entity_poly.type
_entity_poly.pdbx_seq_one_letter_code
_entity_poly.pdbx_strand_id
1 'polypeptide(L)'
;MFKRPFTTLIILLILTISAALASSFSEKLTIPIILFVMLLSVSKVLIVVFSFMELRHAHAFWKFAIVITSFGIMAGILLLY
;
A
#
# COMPACT_ATOMS: atom_id res chain seq x y z
N MET A 1 11.37 -20.22 12.33
CA MET A 1 11.41 -18.89 12.98
C MET A 1 11.71 -17.71 12.03
N PHE A 2 11.85 -17.88 10.71
CA PHE A 2 12.11 -16.74 9.77
C PHE A 2 11.32 -16.78 8.44
N LYS A 3 10.34 -17.66 8.27
CA LYS A 3 9.71 -17.88 6.95
C LYS A 3 8.75 -16.77 6.48
N ARG A 4 8.19 -15.98 7.41
CA ARG A 4 7.21 -14.93 7.11
C ARG A 4 7.77 -13.66 6.44
N PRO A 5 8.89 -13.06 6.90
CA PRO A 5 9.39 -11.82 6.30
C PRO A 5 9.79 -11.98 4.82
N PHE A 6 10.36 -13.12 4.44
CA PHE A 6 10.85 -13.33 3.07
C PHE A 6 9.71 -13.33 2.03
N THR A 7 8.59 -13.99 2.33
CA THR A 7 7.41 -13.95 1.45
C THR A 7 6.81 -12.55 1.36
N THR A 8 6.76 -11.81 2.48
CA THR A 8 6.30 -10.42 2.49
C THR A 8 7.20 -9.52 1.63
N LEU A 9 8.53 -9.70 1.70
CA LEU A 9 9.48 -8.96 0.87
C LEU A 9 9.25 -9.22 -0.63
N ILE A 10 9.06 -10.47 -1.03
CA ILE A 10 8.76 -10.82 -2.44
C ILE A 10 7.48 -10.12 -2.91
N ILE A 11 6.42 -10.14 -2.09
CA ILE A 11 5.15 -9.48 -2.40
C ILE A 11 5.36 -7.96 -2.57
N LEU A 12 6.07 -7.31 -1.64
CA LEU A 12 6.36 -5.88 -1.73
C LEU A 12 7.19 -5.52 -2.97
N LEU A 13 8.12 -6.38 -3.35
CA LEU A 13 8.96 -6.21 -4.53
C LEU A 13 8.11 -6.28 -5.80
N ILE A 14 7.21 -7.26 -5.91
CA ILE A 14 6.25 -7.36 -7.02
C ILE A 14 5.37 -6.10 -7.08
N LEU A 15 4.76 -5.68 -5.97
CA LEU A 15 3.94 -4.46 -5.92
C LEU A 15 4.72 -3.20 -6.31
N THR A 16 6.04 -3.17 -6.09
CA THR A 16 6.91 -2.05 -6.46
C THR A 16 7.20 -2.04 -7.96
N ILE A 17 7.54 -3.20 -8.52
CA ILE A 17 7.71 -3.35 -9.97
C ILE A 17 6.42 -3.01 -10.70
N SER A 18 5.26 -3.53 -10.26
CA SER A 18 3.96 -3.22 -10.88
C SER A 18 3.63 -1.74 -10.85
N ALA A 19 3.92 -1.05 -9.75
CA ALA A 19 3.69 0.41 -9.65
C ALA A 19 4.61 1.19 -10.60
N ALA A 20 5.91 0.85 -10.63
CA ALA A 20 6.88 1.49 -11.51
C ALA A 20 6.53 1.27 -12.99
N LEU A 21 6.11 0.05 -13.33
CA LEU A 21 5.72 -0.30 -14.68
C LEU A 21 4.45 0.47 -15.10
N ALA A 22 3.43 0.52 -14.23
CA ALA A 22 2.21 1.27 -14.48
C ALA A 22 2.46 2.78 -14.67
N SER A 23 3.40 3.37 -13.92
CA SER A 23 3.77 4.78 -14.11
C SER A 23 4.59 5.04 -15.38
N SER A 24 5.32 4.05 -15.88
CA SER A 24 6.18 4.19 -17.07
C SER A 24 5.44 3.99 -18.40
N PHE A 25 4.29 3.33 -18.39
CA PHE A 25 3.52 3.03 -19.62
C PHE A 25 2.73 4.22 -20.17
N SER A 26 2.69 5.36 -19.49
CA SER A 26 1.91 6.51 -19.95
C SER A 26 2.70 7.80 -19.85
N GLU A 27 2.86 8.50 -20.98
CA GLU A 27 3.51 9.82 -21.05
C GLU A 27 2.71 10.91 -20.29
N LYS A 28 1.41 10.68 -20.07
CA LYS A 28 0.55 11.52 -19.22
C LYS A 28 -0.03 10.68 -18.09
N LEU A 29 0.07 11.15 -16.85
CA LEU A 29 -0.62 10.53 -15.74
C LEU A 29 -2.14 10.74 -15.89
N THR A 30 -2.83 9.74 -16.42
CA THR A 30 -4.29 9.71 -16.42
C THR A 30 -4.80 9.33 -15.03
N ILE A 31 -5.93 9.89 -14.61
CA ILE A 31 -6.64 9.60 -13.35
C ILE A 31 -6.69 8.08 -12.99
N PRO A 32 -7.02 7.13 -13.89
CA PRO A 32 -7.03 5.71 -13.55
C PRO A 32 -5.65 5.14 -13.19
N ILE A 33 -4.57 5.65 -13.79
CA ILE A 33 -3.19 5.21 -13.49
C ILE A 33 -2.77 5.72 -12.12
N ILE A 34 -3.10 6.98 -11.82
CA ILE A 34 -2.87 7.58 -10.49
C ILE A 34 -3.58 6.74 -9.43
N LEU A 35 -4.88 6.46 -9.62
CA LEU A 35 -5.68 5.63 -8.72
C LEU A 35 -5.07 4.24 -8.50
N PHE A 36 -4.63 3.59 -9.58
CA PHE A 36 -4.02 2.26 -9.51
C PHE A 36 -2.71 2.28 -8.70
N VAL A 37 -1.83 3.25 -8.95
CA VAL A 37 -0.57 3.39 -8.21
C VAL A 37 -0.83 3.74 -6.74
N MET A 38 -1.83 4.56 -6.43
CA MET A 38 -2.22 4.86 -5.06
C MET A 38 -2.73 3.63 -4.31
N LEU A 39 -3.58 2.82 -4.93
CA LEU A 39 -4.05 1.56 -4.35
C LEU A 39 -2.89 0.59 -4.08
N LEU A 40 -1.94 0.48 -5.00
CA LEU A 40 -0.72 -0.30 -4.80
C LEU A 40 0.11 0.24 -3.63
N SER A 41 0.18 1.56 -3.46
CA SER A 41 0.91 2.20 -2.36
C SER A 41 0.27 1.92 -1.00
N VAL A 42 -1.04 2.11 -0.86
CA VAL A 42 -1.79 1.78 0.37
C VAL A 42 -1.61 0.30 0.73
N SER A 43 -1.70 -0.58 -0.26
CA SER A 43 -1.52 -2.02 -0.06
C SER A 43 -0.13 -2.36 0.49
N LYS A 44 0.94 -1.69 0.02
CA LYS A 44 2.29 -1.85 0.58
C LYS A 44 2.36 -1.45 2.05
N VAL A 45 1.80 -0.29 2.40
CA VAL A 45 1.80 0.21 3.78
C VAL A 45 1.10 -0.79 4.70
N LEU A 46 -0.08 -1.29 4.31
CA LEU A 46 -0.80 -2.29 5.09
C LEU A 46 0.01 -3.58 5.23
N ILE A 47 0.58 -4.10 4.15
CA ILE A 47 1.40 -5.31 4.19
C ILE A 47 2.60 -5.13 5.13
N VAL A 48 3.27 -3.98 5.07
CA VAL A 48 4.41 -3.69 5.95
C VAL A 48 3.98 -3.62 7.40
N VAL A 49 2.94 -2.85 7.69
CA VAL A 49 2.45 -2.67 9.06
C VAL A 49 1.92 -3.97 9.67
N PHE A 50 1.24 -4.81 8.89
CA PHE A 50 0.72 -6.09 9.42
C PHE A 50 1.75 -7.23 9.47
N SER A 51 2.81 -7.17 8.64
CA SER A 51 3.80 -8.27 8.53
C SER A 51 5.12 -7.99 9.24
N PHE A 52 5.57 -6.74 9.27
CA PHE A 52 6.83 -6.34 9.90
C PHE A 52 6.64 -5.60 11.20
N MET A 53 5.51 -4.91 11.39
CA MET A 53 5.18 -4.34 12.69
C MET A 53 4.33 -5.33 13.49
N GLU A 54 4.42 -5.23 14.82
CA GLU A 54 3.63 -6.05 15.74
C GLU A 54 2.12 -5.71 15.72
N LEU A 55 1.65 -4.93 14.74
CA LEU A 55 0.26 -4.55 14.60
C LEU A 55 -0.68 -5.74 14.42
N ARG A 56 -0.18 -6.90 13.99
CA ARG A 56 -0.93 -8.15 13.99
C ARG A 56 -1.39 -8.55 15.41
N HIS A 57 -0.58 -8.29 16.43
CA HIS A 57 -0.86 -8.60 17.84
C HIS A 57 -1.43 -7.40 18.62
N ALA A 58 -1.38 -6.19 18.04
CA ALA A 58 -1.97 -5.01 18.66
C ALA A 58 -3.50 -5.08 18.80
N HIS A 59 -4.04 -4.26 19.70
CA HIS A 59 -5.47 -4.08 19.89
C HIS A 59 -6.18 -3.71 18.57
N ALA A 60 -7.43 -4.16 18.44
CA ALA A 60 -8.27 -3.89 17.27
C ALA A 60 -8.33 -2.39 16.93
N PHE A 61 -8.31 -1.52 17.94
CA PHE A 61 -8.23 -0.06 17.76
C PHE A 61 -7.11 0.37 16.81
N TRP A 62 -5.86 -0.08 17.04
CA TRP A 62 -4.71 0.28 16.22
C TRP A 62 -4.81 -0.28 14.80
N LYS A 63 -5.38 -1.48 14.66
CA LYS A 63 -5.64 -2.10 13.34
C LYS A 63 -6.64 -1.30 12.53
N PHE A 64 -7.72 -0.81 13.15
CA PHE A 64 -8.67 0.05 12.45
C PHE A 64 -8.10 1.43 12.18
N ALA A 65 -7.36 2.02 13.13
CA ALA A 65 -6.74 3.33 12.95
C ALA A 65 -5.81 3.38 11.73
N ILE A 66 -4.96 2.36 11.53
CA ILE A 66 -4.05 2.35 10.38
C ILE A 66 -4.81 2.22 9.05
N VAL A 67 -5.85 1.38 9.00
CA VAL A 67 -6.65 1.17 7.79
C VAL A 67 -7.42 2.44 7.44
N ILE A 68 -8.14 3.01 8.41
CA ILE A 68 -8.93 4.23 8.22
C ILE A 68 -8.03 5.39 7.81
N THR A 69 -6.88 5.56 8.45
CA THR A 69 -5.95 6.64 8.10
C THR A 69 -5.39 6.47 6.68
N SER A 70 -5.02 5.25 6.30
CA SER A 70 -4.46 4.97 4.97
C SER A 70 -5.47 5.27 3.86
N PHE A 71 -6.72 4.81 4.02
CA PHE A 71 -7.79 5.08 3.07
C PHE A 71 -8.26 6.54 3.12
N GLY A 72 -8.27 7.16 4.29
CA GLY A 72 -8.63 8.58 4.46
C GLY A 72 -7.66 9.51 3.75
N ILE A 73 -6.35 9.25 3.84
CA ILE A 73 -5.33 10.00 3.08
C ILE A 73 -5.54 9.81 1.58
N MET A 74 -5.78 8.59 1.13
CA MET A 74 -6.04 8.31 -0.29
C MET A 74 -7.29 9.06 -0.80
N ALA A 75 -8.38 9.04 -0.03
CA ALA A 75 -9.60 9.78 -0.36
C ALA A 75 -9.38 11.30 -0.34
N GLY A 76 -8.61 11.82 0.62
CA GLY A 76 -8.28 13.24 0.70
C GLY A 76 -7.49 13.72 -0.52
N ILE A 77 -6.51 12.94 -0.98
CA ILE A 77 -5.74 13.27 -2.19
C ILE A 77 -6.63 13.20 -3.44
N LEU A 78 -7.56 12.25 -3.51
CA LEU A 78 -8.54 12.16 -4.61
C LEU A 78 -9.45 13.37 -4.70
N LEU A 79 -9.85 13.95 -3.56
CA LEU A 79 -10.69 15.15 -3.53
C LEU A 79 -9.94 16.43 -3.94
N LEU A 80 -8.61 16.42 -3.91
CA LEU A 80 -7.76 17.54 -4.32
C LEU A 80 -7.45 17.57 -5.82
N TYR A 81 -7.83 16.52 -6.55
CA TYR A 81 -7.57 16.33 -7.98
C TYR A 81 -8.84 16.53 -8.80
#